data_AF-A0A1G6PJ38-F1
#
_entry.id   AF-A0A1G6PJ38-F1
#
_cell.length_a   1.000
_cell.length_b   1.000
_cell.length_c   1.000
_cell.angle_alpha   90.00
_cell.angle_beta   90.00
_cell.angle_gamma   90.00
#
_symmetry.space_group_name_H-M   'P 1'
#
loop_
_entity.id
_entity.type
_entity.pdbx_description
1 polymer ?
#
loop_
_entity_poly.entity_id
_entity_poly.type
_entity_poly.pdbx_seq_one_letter_code
_entity_poly.pdbx_strand_id
1 'polypeptide(L)'
;MDANYNFFLINIFIWFLAIVAIVILSDGKGMTFNGLAAIPVFYVVYAFFYSLAFPAKMLKSIEKDSDVTFGEYFGDFLMIVILPIGIWFLQPRVNKVVGIQYVDSNKVL
;
A
#
# COMPACT_ATOMS: atom_id res chain seq x y z
N MET A 1 14.70 4.03 -7.71
CA MET A 1 13.55 3.54 -6.94
C MET A 1 13.60 2.02 -6.94
N ASP A 2 14.34 1.42 -6.00
CA ASP A 2 14.34 -0.05 -5.83
C ASP A 2 13.12 -0.48 -5.00
N ALA A 3 11.95 0.09 -5.32
CA ALA A 3 10.69 -0.37 -4.76
C ALA A 3 10.40 -1.70 -5.44
N ASN A 4 10.71 -2.79 -4.74
CA ASN A 4 10.51 -4.13 -5.27
C ASN A 4 9.01 -4.39 -5.44
N TYR A 5 8.50 -4.10 -6.64
CA TYR A 5 7.10 -4.29 -7.02
C TYR A 5 6.63 -5.73 -6.74
N ASN A 6 7.51 -6.73 -6.92
CA ASN A 6 7.20 -8.11 -6.60
C ASN A 6 6.94 -8.29 -5.10
N PHE A 7 7.69 -7.60 -4.24
CA PHE A 7 7.47 -7.65 -2.79
C PHE A 7 6.13 -7.02 -2.40
N PHE A 8 5.73 -5.91 -3.04
CA PHE A 8 4.40 -5.33 -2.85
C PHE A 8 3.29 -6.27 -3.29
N LEU A 9 3.40 -6.85 -4.48
CA LEU A 9 2.44 -7.84 -4.97
C LEU A 9 2.34 -9.06 -4.05
N ILE A 10 3.46 -9.60 -3.57
CA ILE A 10 3.42 -10.75 -2.66
C ILE A 10 2.67 -10.40 -1.38
N ASN A 11 2.95 -9.25 -0.76
CA ASN A 11 2.27 -8.84 0.46
C ASN A 11 0.76 -8.60 0.25
N ILE A 12 0.37 -8.00 -0.89
CA ILE A 12 -1.05 -7.77 -1.18
C ILE A 12 -1.80 -9.09 -1.38
N PHE A 13 -1.21 -10.04 -2.12
CA PHE A 13 -1.79 -11.37 -2.31
C PHE A 13 -1.89 -12.14 -0.99
N ILE A 14 -0.86 -12.11 -0.16
CA ILE A 14 -0.89 -12.75 1.16
C ILE A 14 -2.00 -12.17 2.03
N TRP A 15 -2.14 -10.84 2.06
CA TRP A 15 -3.17 -10.19 2.85
C TRP A 15 -4.59 -10.60 2.40
N PHE A 16 -4.88 -10.53 1.10
CA PHE A 16 -6.18 -10.94 0.57
C PHE A 16 -6.46 -12.43 0.79
N LEU A 17 -5.48 -13.30 0.52
CA LEU A 17 -5.63 -14.74 0.70
C LEU A 17 -5.83 -15.12 2.17
N ALA A 18 -5.13 -14.45 3.09
CA ALA A 18 -5.31 -14.66 4.52
C ALA A 18 -6.71 -14.26 4.98
N ILE A 19 -7.25 -13.13 4.51
CA ILE A 19 -8.62 -12.73 4.83
C ILE A 19 -9.62 -13.76 4.31
N VAL A 20 -9.50 -14.19 3.05
CA VAL A 20 -10.39 -15.19 2.46
C VAL A 20 -10.32 -16.51 3.24
N ALA A 21 -9.11 -16.98 3.57
CA ALA A 21 -8.92 -18.18 4.37
C ALA A 21 -9.57 -18.07 5.75
N ILE A 22 -9.38 -16.95 6.46
CA ILE A 22 -9.99 -16.71 7.79
C ILE A 22 -11.52 -16.71 7.68
N VAL A 23 -12.09 -16.07 6.66
CA VAL A 23 -13.55 -16.03 6.46
C VAL A 23 -14.12 -17.43 6.22
N ILE A 24 -13.48 -18.22 5.34
CA ILE A 24 -13.92 -19.58 5.03
C ILE A 24 -13.76 -20.50 6.24
N LEU A 25 -12.60 -20.47 6.91
CA LEU A 25 -12.29 -21.40 8.01
C LEU A 25 -13.02 -21.05 9.31
N SER A 26 -13.41 -19.79 9.51
CA SER A 26 -14.11 -19.38 10.73
C SER A 26 -15.61 -19.60 10.68
N ASP A 27 -16.18 -20.03 9.54
CA ASP A 27 -17.63 -20.09 9.30
C ASP A 27 -18.36 -18.79 9.72
N GLY A 28 -17.67 -17.65 9.62
CA GLY A 28 -18.15 -16.33 10.05
C GLY A 28 -18.23 -16.11 11.56
N LYS A 29 -17.78 -17.06 12.40
CA LYS A 29 -17.85 -16.98 13.88
C LYS A 29 -16.63 -16.32 14.53
N GLY A 30 -15.67 -15.86 13.73
CA GLY A 30 -14.40 -15.30 14.21
C GLY A 30 -13.44 -16.39 14.70
N MET A 31 -12.13 -16.11 14.62
CA MET A 31 -11.08 -17.04 15.02
C MET A 31 -10.17 -16.35 16.05
N THR A 32 -9.91 -17.03 17.16
CA THR A 32 -8.96 -16.57 18.17
C THR A 32 -7.62 -17.26 17.96
N PHE A 33 -6.55 -16.46 17.93
CA PHE A 33 -5.19 -16.95 17.74
C PHE A 33 -4.40 -16.70 19.02
N ASN A 34 -3.89 -17.77 19.64
CA ASN A 34 -3.14 -17.71 20.90
C ASN A 34 -1.70 -18.22 20.71
N GLY A 35 -0.77 -17.66 21.48
CA GLY A 35 0.64 -18.09 21.50
C GLY A 35 1.31 -17.95 20.13
N LEU A 36 2.03 -18.98 19.69
CA LEU A 36 2.77 -18.97 18.43
C LEU A 36 1.87 -18.85 17.18
N ALA A 37 0.60 -19.26 17.29
CA ALA A 37 -0.37 -19.12 16.21
C ALA A 37 -0.73 -17.65 15.90
N ALA A 38 -0.36 -16.70 16.77
CA ALA A 38 -0.52 -15.27 16.52
C ALA A 38 0.56 -14.71 15.56
N ILE A 39 1.70 -15.39 15.39
CA ILE A 39 2.82 -14.91 14.55
C ILE A 39 2.38 -14.69 13.08
N PRO A 40 1.69 -15.63 12.41
CA PRO A 40 1.18 -15.41 11.05
C PRO A 40 0.21 -14.24 10.97
N VAL A 41 -0.61 -14.03 12.01
CA VAL A 41 -1.57 -12.92 12.06
C VAL A 41 -0.85 -11.58 12.13
N PHE A 42 0.19 -11.46 12.95
CA PHE A 42 1.03 -10.25 12.98
C PHE A 42 1.68 -9.95 11.63
N TYR A 43 2.11 -10.99 10.90
CA TYR A 43 2.62 -10.81 9.54
C TYR A 43 1.54 -10.31 8.58
N VAL A 44 0.31 -10.83 8.65
CA VAL A 44 -0.81 -10.35 7.82
C VAL A 44 -1.14 -8.89 8.13
N VAL A 45 -1.11 -8.49 9.40
CA VAL A 45 -1.27 -7.09 9.82
C VAL A 45 -0.13 -6.22 9.27
N TYR A 46 1.11 -6.70 9.31
CA TYR A 46 2.23 -6.02 8.67
C TYR A 46 2.04 -5.89 7.15
N ALA A 47 1.63 -6.96 6.47
CA ALA A 47 1.37 -6.96 5.02
C ALA A 47 0.29 -5.96 4.63
N PHE A 48 -0.74 -5.80 5.47
CA PHE A 48 -1.76 -4.77 5.32
C PHE A 48 -1.17 -3.36 5.38
N PHE A 49 -0.45 -3.04 6.46
CA PHE A 49 0.16 -1.71 6.63
C PHE A 49 1.18 -1.42 5.54
N TYR A 50 1.98 -2.40 5.14
CA TYR A 50 2.92 -2.28 4.02
C TYR A 50 2.19 -1.95 2.72
N SER A 51 1.07 -2.62 2.45
CA SER A 51 0.27 -2.40 1.24
C SER A 51 -0.33 -0.99 1.17
N LEU A 52 -0.63 -0.38 2.32
CA LEU A 52 -1.08 1.01 2.40
C LEU A 52 0.09 2.03 2.32
N ALA A 53 1.24 1.69 2.91
CA ALA A 53 2.44 2.54 2.90
C ALA A 53 3.11 2.61 1.52
N PHE A 54 3.07 1.52 0.76
CA PHE A 54 3.67 1.43 -0.57
C PHE A 54 3.17 2.50 -1.57
N PRO A 55 1.85 2.69 -1.80
CA PRO A 55 1.37 3.73 -2.70
C PRO A 55 1.70 5.15 -2.24
N ALA A 56 1.68 5.42 -0.92
CA ALA A 56 2.12 6.70 -0.37
C ALA A 56 3.60 6.97 -0.66
N LYS A 57 4.46 5.97 -0.40
CA LYS A 57 5.89 6.04 -0.71
C LYS A 57 6.13 6.24 -2.21
N MET A 58 5.43 5.49 -3.05
CA MET A 58 5.55 5.56 -4.52
C MET A 58 5.19 6.95 -5.03
N LEU A 59 4.03 7.48 -4.63
CA LEU A 59 3.59 8.81 -5.06
C LEU A 59 4.62 9.87 -4.66
N LYS A 60 5.07 9.86 -3.40
CA LYS A 60 6.02 10.83 -2.89
C LYS A 60 7.40 10.71 -3.55
N SER A 61 7.83 9.49 -3.87
CA SER A 61 9.09 9.24 -4.56
C SER A 61 9.07 9.79 -5.98
N ILE A 62 7.96 9.64 -6.71
CA ILE A 62 7.82 10.20 -8.06
C ILE A 62 7.76 11.74 -8.01
N GLU A 63 7.09 12.32 -7.02
CA GLU A 63 7.05 13.79 -6.87
C GLU A 63 8.42 14.40 -6.53
N LYS A 64 9.27 13.67 -5.81
CA LYS A 64 10.58 14.15 -5.36
C LYS A 64 11.73 13.70 -6.27
N ASP A 65 11.46 12.81 -7.22
CA ASP A 65 12.46 12.13 -8.07
C ASP A 65 13.63 11.52 -7.27
N SER A 66 13.36 11.10 -6.03
CA SER A 66 14.35 10.52 -5.12
C SER A 66 13.72 9.45 -4.23
N ASP A 67 14.56 8.61 -3.61
CA ASP A 67 14.09 7.76 -2.52
C ASP A 67 13.64 8.62 -1.33
N VAL A 68 12.53 8.24 -0.73
CA VAL A 68 11.87 8.98 0.37
C VAL A 68 11.86 8.15 1.64
N THR A 69 12.12 8.82 2.76
CA THR A 69 12.11 8.22 4.09
C THR A 69 10.69 8.14 4.66
N PHE A 70 10.47 7.28 5.66
CA PHE A 70 9.15 7.07 6.27
C PHE A 70 8.47 8.37 6.72
N GLY A 71 9.23 9.30 7.33
CA GLY A 71 8.69 10.57 7.80
C GLY A 71 8.16 11.48 6.67
N GLU A 72 8.72 11.38 5.46
CA GLU A 72 8.38 12.27 4.35
C GLU A 72 7.09 11.88 3.63
N TYR A 73 6.73 10.60 3.65
CA TYR A 73 5.47 10.10 3.08
C TYR A 73 4.43 9.74 4.16
N PHE A 74 4.75 9.90 5.45
CA PHE A 74 3.83 9.56 6.55
C PHE A 74 2.50 10.33 6.45
N GLY A 75 2.54 11.60 6.07
CA GLY A 75 1.32 12.39 5.82
C GLY A 75 0.47 11.80 4.69
N ASP A 76 1.11 11.32 3.62
CA ASP A 76 0.43 10.70 2.47
C ASP A 76 -0.16 9.34 2.85
N PHE A 77 0.55 8.58 3.69
CA PHE A 77 0.05 7.35 4.28
C PHE A 77 -1.20 7.60 5.13
N LEU A 78 -1.20 8.62 5.98
CA LEU A 78 -2.39 8.99 6.76
C LEU A 78 -3.56 9.42 5.86
N MET A 79 -3.30 10.12 4.75
CA MET A 79 -4.34 10.41 3.77
C MET A 79 -4.94 9.12 3.19
N ILE A 80 -4.12 8.11 2.88
CA ILE A 80 -4.62 6.81 2.40
C ILE A 80 -5.40 6.06 3.48
N VAL A 81 -5.04 6.21 4.76
CA VAL A 81 -5.76 5.55 5.87
C VAL A 81 -7.11 6.23 6.16
N ILE A 82 -7.19 7.55 6.06
CA ILE A 82 -8.39 8.35 6.41
C ILE A 82 -9.25 8.59 5.15
N LEU A 83 -9.56 7.52 4.42
CA LEU A 83 -10.56 7.60 3.35
C LEU A 83 -11.95 7.90 3.94
N PRO A 84 -12.80 8.71 3.27
CA PRO A 84 -12.64 9.23 1.91
C PRO A 84 -11.91 10.57 1.82
N ILE A 85 -11.67 11.27 2.93
CA ILE A 85 -11.13 12.64 2.93
C ILE A 85 -9.76 12.70 2.25
N GLY A 86 -8.91 11.71 2.50
CA GLY A 86 -7.61 11.67 1.85
C GLY A 86 -7.64 11.47 0.33
N ILE A 87 -8.70 10.89 -0.24
CA ILE A 87 -8.85 10.77 -1.71
C ILE A 87 -8.86 12.16 -2.35
N TRP A 88 -9.54 13.16 -1.76
CA TRP A 88 -9.59 14.49 -2.35
C TRP A 88 -8.24 15.20 -2.41
N PHE A 89 -7.34 14.91 -1.47
CA PHE A 89 -5.98 15.45 -1.50
C PHE A 89 -5.03 14.62 -2.38
N LEU A 90 -5.24 13.29 -2.42
CA LEU A 90 -4.40 12.36 -3.16
C LEU A 90 -4.69 12.41 -4.67
N GLN A 91 -5.96 12.53 -5.07
CA GLN A 91 -6.40 12.47 -6.46
C GLN A 91 -5.76 13.56 -7.35
N PRO A 92 -5.70 14.85 -6.98
CA PRO A 92 -5.03 15.87 -7.78
C PRO A 92 -3.52 15.60 -7.96
N ARG A 93 -2.87 15.01 -6.95
CA ARG A 93 -1.43 14.71 -6.97
C ARG A 93 -1.12 13.54 -7.90
N VAL A 94 -1.91 12.48 -7.81
CA VAL A 94 -1.85 11.34 -8.73
C VAL A 94 -2.03 11.80 -10.18
N ASN A 95 -3.01 12.68 -10.46
CA ASN A 95 -3.23 13.20 -11.81
C ASN A 95 -2.03 13.97 -12.37
N LYS A 96 -1.30 14.71 -11.54
CA LYS A 96 -0.07 15.39 -11.95
C LYS A 96 1.01 14.39 -12.35
N VAL A 97 1.23 13.36 -11.54
CA VAL A 97 2.22 12.31 -11.81
C VAL A 97 1.91 11.56 -13.11
N VAL A 98 0.66 11.17 -13.32
CA VAL A 98 0.23 10.51 -14.56
C VAL A 98 0.39 11.43 -15.78
N GLY A 99 0.06 12.70 -15.65
CA GLY A 99 0.25 13.69 -16.71
C GLY A 99 1.71 13.89 -17.10
N ILE A 100 2.63 13.93 -16.13
CA ILE A 100 4.08 14.01 -16.38
C ILE A 100 4.56 12.81 -17.18
N GLN A 101 4.19 11.59 -16.76
CA GLN A 101 4.56 10.36 -17.49
C GLN A 101 4.03 10.32 -18.92
N TYR A 102 2.81 10.83 -19.14
CA TYR A 102 2.24 10.94 -20.48
C TYR A 102 3.05 11.88 -21.39
N VAL A 103 3.49 13.03 -20.89
CA VAL A 103 4.30 13.98 -21.68
C VAL A 103 5.67 13.40 -22.00
N ASP A 104 6.33 12.77 -21.03
CA ASP A 104 7.67 12.22 -21.24
C ASP A 104 7.66 11.06 -22.22
N SER A 105 6.68 10.15 -22.14
CA SER A 105 6.51 9.05 -23.11
C SER A 105 6.26 9.55 -24.55
N ASN A 106 5.63 10.71 -24.72
CA ASN A 106 5.34 11.28 -26.04
C ASN A 106 6.46 12.16 -26.62
N LYS A 107 7.50 12.49 -25.83
CA LYS A 107 8.71 13.19 -26.30
C LYS A 107 9.77 12.23 -26.85
N VAL A 108 9.59 10.92 -26.64
CA VAL A 108 10.52 9.88 -27.10
C VAL A 108 10.10 9.27 -28.45
N LEU A 109 8.94 9.69 -28.99
CA LEU A 109 8.42 9.37 -30.33
C LEU A 109 8.62 10.57 -31.26
#